data_AF-A0A914YVQ3-F1
#
_entry.id   AF-A0A914YVQ3-F1
#
_cell.length_a   1.000
_cell.length_b   1.000
_cell.length_c   1.000
_cell.angle_alpha   90.00
_cell.angle_beta   90.00
_cell.angle_gamma   90.00
#
_symmetry.space_group_name_H-M   'P 1'
#
loop_
_entity.id
_entity.type
_entity.pdbx_description
1 polymer ?
#
loop_
_entity_poly.entity_id
_entity_poly.type
_entity_poly.pdbx_seq_one_letter_code
_entity_poly.pdbx_strand_id
1 'polypeptide(L)'
;MGGVEQTQYSTQFMESCNDIDNYKLVVEYLTSHLMGMVQRNPKLILHPMERMEFEYRDNENPFEALFPALSNACELLKEGGNELKKQIDVTAKLGPLHRDFHRRARRSLRSIRLFLCIEFDELCEARKVLNERRQDMDFAKHELKNAKAPEVVEMKNLVYENAQKHFESQLQKVLQLLDQFPTWKEAHLKDVLSFHTVYKLYHEQMSHALTSK
;
A
#
# COMPACT_ATOMS: atom_id res chain seq x y z
N MET A 1 6.85 23.28 -40.31
CA MET A 1 5.80 22.38 -39.81
C MET A 1 5.40 22.89 -38.44
N GLY A 2 4.16 23.35 -38.27
CA GLY A 2 3.66 23.80 -36.96
C GLY A 2 3.36 22.59 -36.08
N GLY A 3 3.80 22.61 -34.82
CA GLY A 3 3.53 21.52 -33.88
C GLY A 3 2.04 21.42 -33.51
N VAL A 4 1.61 20.24 -33.07
CA VAL A 4 0.28 20.03 -32.47
C VAL A 4 0.24 20.79 -31.15
N GLU A 5 -0.73 21.70 -31.00
CA GLU A 5 -0.93 22.46 -29.76
C GLU A 5 -1.47 21.53 -28.67
N GLN A 6 -0.79 21.53 -27.53
CA GLN A 6 -1.07 20.61 -26.44
C GLN A 6 -2.12 21.20 -25.48
N THR A 7 -3.24 20.51 -25.27
CA THR A 7 -4.23 20.92 -24.25
C THR A 7 -3.60 20.84 -22.86
N GLN A 8 -3.72 21.92 -22.07
CA GLN A 8 -3.23 21.96 -20.69
C GLN A 8 -4.32 21.55 -19.70
N TYR A 9 -3.93 20.85 -18.64
CA TYR A 9 -4.82 20.60 -17.50
C TYR A 9 -4.95 21.86 -16.63
N SER A 10 -6.03 21.94 -15.86
CA SER A 10 -6.20 23.02 -14.88
C SER A 10 -5.14 22.93 -13.77
N THR A 11 -4.74 24.07 -13.21
CA THR A 11 -3.82 24.12 -12.08
C THR A 11 -4.32 23.27 -10.91
N GLN A 12 -5.60 23.39 -10.57
CA GLN A 12 -6.24 22.62 -9.49
C GLN A 12 -6.14 21.10 -9.70
N PHE A 13 -6.28 20.61 -10.94
CA PHE A 13 -6.10 19.20 -11.25
C PHE A 13 -4.66 18.75 -11.02
N MET A 14 -3.69 19.54 -11.48
CA MET A 14 -2.27 19.23 -11.31
C MET A 14 -1.86 19.26 -9.84
N GLU A 15 -2.35 20.22 -9.07
CA GLU A 15 -2.16 20.30 -7.61
C GLU A 15 -2.72 19.06 -6.92
N SER A 16 -3.95 18.66 -7.24
CA SER A 16 -4.58 17.46 -6.66
C SER A 16 -3.79 16.18 -6.96
N CYS A 17 -3.26 16.05 -8.18
CA CYS A 17 -2.39 14.93 -8.55
C CYS A 17 -1.07 14.95 -7.75
N ASN A 18 -0.45 16.13 -7.63
CA ASN A 18 0.80 16.27 -6.90
C ASN A 18 0.62 16.01 -5.39
N ASP A 19 -0.50 16.44 -4.81
CA ASP A 19 -0.81 16.22 -3.41
C ASP A 19 -0.89 14.73 -3.07
N ILE A 20 -1.57 13.94 -3.92
CA ILE A 20 -1.67 12.50 -3.71
C ILE A 20 -0.36 11.76 -3.99
N ASP A 21 0.41 12.20 -4.99
CA ASP A 21 1.73 11.63 -5.31
C ASP A 21 2.69 11.83 -4.12
N ASN A 22 2.71 13.03 -3.53
CA ASN A 22 3.50 13.32 -2.33
C ASN A 22 3.00 12.55 -1.10
N TYR A 23 1.68 12.45 -0.94
CA TYR A 23 1.09 11.68 0.15
C TYR A 23 1.47 10.20 0.09
N LYS A 24 1.49 9.60 -1.11
CA LYS A 24 1.92 8.23 -1.31
C LYS A 24 3.33 7.98 -0.79
N LEU A 25 4.27 8.89 -1.05
CA LEU A 25 5.64 8.77 -0.52
C LEU A 25 5.68 8.79 1.01
N VAL A 26 4.88 9.65 1.64
CA VAL A 26 4.78 9.73 3.11
C VAL A 26 4.19 8.45 3.68
N VAL A 27 3.12 7.93 3.07
CA VAL A 27 2.48 6.68 3.52
C VAL A 27 3.42 5.49 3.35
N GLU A 28 4.16 5.41 2.24
CA GLU A 28 5.15 4.35 2.04
C GLU A 28 6.25 4.37 3.10
N TYR A 29 6.79 5.56 3.36
CA TYR A 29 7.82 5.76 4.37
C TYR A 29 7.32 5.33 5.75
N LEU A 30 6.14 5.80 6.16
CA LEU A 30 5.52 5.42 7.43
C LEU A 30 5.31 3.91 7.52
N THR A 31 4.73 3.31 6.48
CA THR A 31 4.39 1.88 6.44
C THR A 31 5.63 1.00 6.59
N SER A 32 6.72 1.37 5.93
CA SER A 32 8.01 0.68 6.04
C SER A 32 8.51 0.64 7.50
N HIS A 33 8.34 1.74 8.24
CA HIS A 33 8.73 1.80 9.66
C HIS A 33 7.81 0.98 10.55
N LEU A 34 6.48 1.05 10.33
CA LEU A 34 5.52 0.24 11.08
C LEU A 34 5.78 -1.25 10.86
N MET A 35 6.06 -1.68 9.63
CA MET A 35 6.45 -3.05 9.32
C MET A 35 7.76 -3.44 10.03
N GLY A 36 8.77 -2.56 10.03
CA GLY A 36 10.04 -2.78 10.74
C GLY A 36 9.92 -2.91 12.26
N MET A 37 8.86 -2.37 12.86
CA MET A 37 8.55 -2.59 14.28
C MET A 37 7.99 -3.98 14.55
N VAL A 38 7.24 -4.55 13.61
CA VAL A 38 6.61 -5.88 13.74
C VAL A 38 7.60 -6.98 13.34
N GLN A 39 8.25 -6.81 12.20
CA GLN A 39 9.15 -7.77 11.60
C GLN A 39 10.59 -7.28 11.66
N ARG A 40 11.34 -7.78 12.64
CA ARG A 40 12.75 -7.41 12.85
C ARG A 40 13.69 -8.03 11.83
N ASN A 41 13.26 -9.06 11.10
CA ASN A 41 14.04 -9.62 10.01
C ASN A 41 13.79 -8.82 8.72
N PRO A 42 14.74 -7.98 8.26
CA PRO A 42 14.54 -7.14 7.08
C PRO A 42 14.32 -7.95 5.80
N LYS A 43 14.76 -9.23 5.76
CA LYS A 43 14.55 -10.10 4.59
C LYS A 43 13.08 -10.47 4.37
N LEU A 44 12.25 -10.33 5.39
CA LEU A 44 10.81 -10.57 5.32
C LEU A 44 10.01 -9.29 5.02
N ILE A 45 10.67 -8.13 4.94
CA ILE A 45 10.08 -6.86 4.52
C ILE A 45 10.51 -6.64 3.07
N LEU A 46 9.63 -6.97 2.13
CA LEU A 46 9.90 -6.82 0.70
C LEU A 46 9.68 -5.36 0.24
N HIS A 47 10.56 -4.93 -0.66
CA HIS A 47 10.47 -3.65 -1.36
C HIS A 47 10.56 -3.88 -2.88
N PRO A 48 9.67 -3.29 -3.72
CA PRO A 48 8.51 -2.47 -3.33
C PRO A 48 7.54 -3.24 -2.44
N MET A 49 6.76 -2.51 -1.62
CA MET A 49 5.78 -3.12 -0.73
C MET A 49 4.69 -3.76 -1.58
N GLU A 50 4.89 -5.02 -1.92
CA GLU A 50 3.92 -5.84 -2.64
C GLU A 50 2.72 -6.09 -1.71
N ARG A 51 2.38 -7.34 -1.41
CA ARG A 51 1.22 -7.67 -0.56
C ARG A 51 1.44 -7.35 0.93
N MET A 52 2.54 -6.70 1.31
CA MET A 52 3.00 -6.48 2.69
C MET A 52 3.07 -7.78 3.52
N GLU A 53 3.31 -8.94 2.91
CA GLU A 53 3.33 -10.26 3.57
C GLU A 53 4.62 -10.45 4.35
N PHE A 54 4.68 -9.89 5.57
CA PHE A 54 5.88 -9.89 6.42
C PHE A 54 5.81 -10.89 7.59
N GLU A 55 4.81 -11.76 7.63
CA GLU A 55 4.63 -12.76 8.69
C GLU A 55 5.71 -13.86 8.59
N TYR A 56 6.12 -14.43 9.73
CA TYR A 56 6.98 -15.60 9.74
C TYR A 56 6.27 -16.83 9.14
N ARG A 57 6.98 -17.62 8.34
CA ARG A 57 6.49 -18.95 7.93
C ARG A 57 6.46 -19.90 9.12
N ASP A 58 5.82 -21.04 8.95
CA ASP A 58 5.74 -22.07 10.00
C ASP A 58 7.14 -22.49 10.45
N ASN A 59 7.34 -22.54 11.78
CA ASN A 59 8.62 -22.85 12.44
C ASN A 59 9.78 -21.85 12.21
N GLU A 60 9.57 -20.75 11.48
CA GLU A 60 10.57 -19.68 11.32
C GLU A 60 10.45 -18.58 12.39
N ASN A 61 9.41 -18.63 13.23
CA ASN A 61 9.25 -17.68 14.33
C ASN A 61 10.36 -17.90 15.37
N PRO A 62 11.03 -16.85 15.87
CA PRO A 62 12.16 -16.99 16.78
C PRO A 62 11.81 -17.72 18.08
N PHE A 63 10.61 -17.55 18.63
CA PHE A 63 10.20 -18.26 19.84
C PHE A 63 9.91 -19.75 19.57
N GLU A 64 9.40 -20.07 18.39
CA GLU A 64 9.15 -21.45 17.98
C GLU A 64 10.45 -22.19 17.68
N ALA A 65 11.46 -21.51 17.13
CA ALA A 65 12.80 -22.05 16.95
C ALA A 65 13.55 -22.20 18.28
N LEU A 66 13.30 -21.31 19.25
CA LEU A 66 13.95 -21.35 20.57
C LEU A 66 13.43 -22.48 21.45
N PHE A 67 12.13 -22.78 21.40
CA PHE A 67 11.49 -23.84 22.19
C PHE A 67 12.20 -25.22 22.10
N PRO A 68 12.43 -25.80 20.90
CA PRO A 68 13.11 -27.09 20.77
C PRO A 68 14.59 -27.01 21.18
N ALA A 69 15.25 -25.87 20.94
CA ALA A 69 16.64 -25.67 21.35
C ALA A 69 16.79 -25.69 22.89
N LEU A 70 15.89 -25.03 23.61
CA LEU A 70 15.84 -25.06 25.08
C LEU A 70 15.49 -26.46 25.61
N SER A 71 14.57 -27.15 24.94
CA SER A 71 14.19 -28.52 25.30
C SER A 71 15.39 -29.48 25.23
N ASN A 72 16.15 -29.43 24.12
CA ASN A 72 17.37 -30.22 23.96
C ASN A 72 18.43 -29.87 25.01
N ALA A 73 18.60 -28.59 25.33
CA ALA A 73 19.55 -28.15 26.36
C ALA A 73 19.17 -28.67 27.76
N CYS A 74 17.87 -28.73 28.07
CA CYS A 74 17.36 -29.20 29.36
C CYS A 74 17.72 -30.67 29.61
N GLU A 75 17.60 -31.50 28.58
CA GLU A 75 17.94 -32.92 28.64
C GLU A 75 19.44 -33.15 28.84
N LEU A 76 20.28 -32.32 28.21
CA LEU A 76 21.73 -32.46 28.25
C LEU A 76 22.36 -31.96 29.55
N LEU A 77 21.86 -30.85 30.10
CA LEU A 77 22.52 -30.16 31.21
C LEU A 77 22.32 -30.86 32.57
N LYS A 78 21.28 -31.70 32.73
CA LYS A 78 20.92 -32.51 33.92
C LYS A 78 20.72 -31.73 35.24
N GLU A 79 21.61 -30.82 35.61
CA GLU A 79 21.49 -29.85 36.71
C GLU A 79 20.77 -28.57 36.22
N GLY A 80 19.90 -27.97 37.05
CA GLY A 80 19.15 -26.76 36.70
C GLY A 80 17.94 -26.97 35.78
N GLY A 81 17.60 -28.23 35.43
CA GLY A 81 16.50 -28.56 34.51
C GLY A 81 15.12 -28.00 34.90
N ASN A 82 14.84 -27.85 36.20
CA ASN A 82 13.56 -27.27 36.66
C ASN A 82 13.42 -25.78 36.30
N GLU A 83 14.52 -25.01 36.34
CA GLU A 83 14.49 -23.59 35.98
C GLU A 83 14.41 -23.43 34.46
N LEU A 84 15.13 -24.28 33.70
CA LEU A 84 15.05 -24.29 32.25
C LEU A 84 13.67 -24.73 31.74
N LYS A 85 12.99 -25.65 32.44
CA LYS A 85 11.63 -26.08 32.14
C LYS A 85 10.61 -24.94 32.24
N LYS A 86 10.75 -24.04 33.23
CA LYS A 86 9.92 -22.83 33.29
C LYS A 86 10.15 -21.92 32.07
N GLN A 87 11.39 -21.76 31.63
CA GLN A 87 11.71 -20.96 30.44
C GLN A 87 11.17 -21.59 29.16
N ILE A 88 11.17 -22.92 29.05
CA ILE A 88 10.55 -23.67 27.96
C ILE A 88 9.04 -23.39 27.91
N ASP A 89 8.35 -23.50 29.05
CA ASP A 89 6.90 -23.28 29.15
C ASP A 89 6.52 -21.83 28.81
N VAL A 90 7.33 -20.86 29.24
CA VAL A 90 7.15 -19.45 28.86
C VAL A 90 7.35 -19.28 27.36
N THR A 91 8.45 -19.79 26.80
CA THR A 91 8.75 -19.69 25.36
C THR A 91 7.64 -20.29 24.49
N ALA A 92 7.05 -21.41 24.91
CA ALA A 92 5.91 -22.03 24.23
C ALA A 92 4.69 -21.11 24.16
N LYS A 93 4.49 -20.23 25.15
CA LYS A 93 3.40 -19.23 25.16
C LYS A 93 3.73 -18.00 24.29
N LEU A 94 5.00 -17.61 24.19
CA LEU A 94 5.42 -16.43 23.44
C LEU A 94 5.26 -16.59 21.92
N GLY A 95 5.50 -17.79 21.38
CA GLY A 95 5.37 -18.08 19.94
C GLY A 95 3.98 -17.74 19.37
N PRO A 96 2.89 -18.31 19.90
CA PRO A 96 1.53 -17.99 19.48
C PRO A 96 1.17 -16.51 19.62
N LEU A 97 1.57 -15.85 20.72
CA LEU A 97 1.36 -14.42 20.94
C LEU A 97 2.05 -13.58 19.85
N HIS A 98 3.30 -13.92 19.52
CA HIS A 98 4.05 -13.24 18.48
C HIS A 98 3.43 -13.44 17.09
N ARG A 99 2.92 -14.64 16.78
CA ARG A 99 2.19 -14.89 15.53
C ARG A 99 0.88 -14.11 15.44
N ASP A 100 0.11 -14.06 16.52
CA ASP A 100 -1.14 -13.30 16.57
C ASP A 100 -0.87 -11.80 16.40
N PHE A 101 0.20 -11.29 17.02
CA PHE A 101 0.65 -9.91 16.82
C PHE A 101 0.95 -9.59 15.35
N HIS A 102 1.73 -10.43 14.66
CA HIS A 102 2.04 -10.24 13.23
C HIS A 102 0.75 -10.17 12.38
N ARG A 103 -0.16 -11.12 12.58
CA ARG A 103 -1.46 -11.17 11.87
C ARG A 103 -2.31 -9.93 12.15
N ARG A 104 -2.41 -9.52 13.41
CA ARG A 104 -3.20 -8.33 13.80
C ARG A 104 -2.58 -7.04 13.30
N ALA A 105 -1.27 -6.91 13.36
CA ALA A 105 -0.56 -5.73 12.89
C ALA A 105 -0.68 -5.57 11.37
N ARG A 106 -0.59 -6.67 10.62
CA ARG A 106 -0.90 -6.67 9.18
C ARG A 106 -2.36 -6.27 8.92
N ARG A 107 -3.29 -6.82 9.70
CA ARG A 107 -4.73 -6.53 9.55
C ARG A 107 -5.08 -5.08 9.88
N SER A 108 -4.42 -4.47 10.86
CA SER A 108 -4.65 -3.06 11.21
C SER A 108 -4.18 -2.09 10.12
N LEU A 109 -3.33 -2.52 9.19
CA LEU A 109 -2.83 -1.70 8.07
C LEU A 109 -3.58 -2.00 6.75
N ARG A 110 -4.83 -2.48 6.83
CA ARG A 110 -5.57 -2.98 5.67
C ARG A 110 -5.81 -1.90 4.61
N SER A 111 -6.25 -0.72 5.02
CA SER A 111 -6.63 0.38 4.14
C SER A 111 -5.38 0.97 3.48
N ILE A 112 -4.33 1.21 4.27
CA ILE A 112 -3.01 1.63 3.76
C ILE A 112 -2.49 0.63 2.70
N ARG A 113 -2.60 -0.67 2.99
CA ARG A 113 -2.20 -1.72 2.04
C ARG A 113 -3.04 -1.70 0.77
N LEU A 114 -4.35 -1.50 0.89
CA LEU A 114 -5.23 -1.40 -0.27
C LEU A 114 -4.84 -0.22 -1.16
N PHE A 115 -4.56 0.93 -0.54
CA PHE A 115 -4.13 2.14 -1.23
C PHE A 115 -2.81 1.94 -1.98
N LEU A 116 -1.77 1.49 -1.28
CA LEU A 116 -0.43 1.34 -1.86
C LEU A 116 -0.35 0.28 -2.97
N CYS A 117 -1.14 -0.79 -2.87
CA CYS A 117 -1.02 -1.94 -3.78
C CYS A 117 -2.05 -1.96 -4.92
N ILE A 118 -3.12 -1.17 -4.83
CA ILE A 118 -4.25 -1.23 -5.77
C ILE A 118 -4.71 0.17 -6.15
N GLU A 119 -5.20 0.95 -5.19
CA GLU A 119 -5.95 2.19 -5.51
C GLU A 119 -5.04 3.26 -6.15
N PHE A 120 -3.79 3.38 -5.69
CA PHE A 120 -2.83 4.31 -6.28
C PHE A 120 -2.42 3.90 -7.70
N ASP A 121 -2.20 2.60 -7.94
CA ASP A 121 -1.88 2.08 -9.27
C ASP A 121 -3.06 2.26 -10.24
N GLU A 122 -4.30 2.06 -9.80
CA GLU A 122 -5.50 2.34 -10.59
C GLU A 122 -5.59 3.83 -10.98
N LEU A 123 -5.23 4.74 -10.07
CA LEU A 123 -5.15 6.17 -10.37
C LEU A 123 -4.03 6.48 -11.38
N CYS A 124 -2.85 5.88 -11.22
CA CYS A 124 -1.74 6.04 -12.16
C CYS A 124 -2.12 5.58 -13.58
N GLU A 125 -2.73 4.40 -13.71
CA GLU A 125 -3.20 3.89 -15.00
C GLU A 125 -4.32 4.78 -15.57
N ALA A 126 -5.26 5.24 -14.75
CA ALA A 126 -6.30 6.17 -15.20
C ALA A 126 -5.71 7.51 -15.72
N ARG A 127 -4.67 8.05 -15.05
CA ARG A 127 -3.95 9.25 -15.49
C ARG A 127 -3.16 9.03 -16.78
N LYS A 128 -2.58 7.84 -16.96
CA LYS A 128 -1.88 7.46 -18.19
C LYS A 128 -2.84 7.42 -19.37
N VAL A 129 -3.97 6.72 -19.24
CA VAL A 129 -5.02 6.68 -20.27
C VAL A 129 -5.57 8.09 -20.54
N LEU A 130 -5.73 8.92 -19.51
CA LEU A 130 -6.15 10.32 -19.69
C LEU A 130 -5.17 11.10 -20.58
N ASN A 131 -3.87 10.92 -20.37
CA ASN A 131 -2.84 11.55 -21.21
C ASN A 131 -2.88 11.05 -22.66
N GLU A 132 -3.11 9.76 -22.88
CA GLU A 132 -3.29 9.18 -24.22
C GLU A 132 -4.52 9.80 -24.92
N ARG A 133 -5.67 9.87 -24.23
CA ARG A 133 -6.88 10.49 -24.79
C ARG A 133 -6.73 11.97 -25.08
N ARG A 134 -5.93 12.67 -24.28
CA ARG A 134 -5.60 14.07 -24.52
C ARG A 134 -4.79 14.23 -25.81
N GLN A 135 -3.80 13.36 -26.05
CA GLN A 135 -3.02 13.36 -27.28
C GLN A 135 -3.88 13.04 -28.51
N ASP A 136 -4.77 12.05 -28.41
CA ASP A 136 -5.74 11.71 -29.46
C ASP A 136 -6.61 12.93 -29.83
N MET A 137 -7.14 13.61 -28.81
CA MET A 137 -7.97 14.81 -28.97
C MET A 137 -7.19 15.98 -29.58
N ASP A 138 -5.99 16.26 -29.09
CA ASP A 138 -5.11 17.31 -29.62
C ASP A 138 -4.78 17.07 -31.10
N PHE A 139 -4.49 15.82 -31.46
CA PHE A 139 -4.25 15.42 -32.84
C PHE A 139 -5.50 15.60 -33.72
N ALA A 140 -6.66 15.14 -33.27
CA ALA A 140 -7.92 15.30 -34.00
C ALA A 140 -8.28 16.79 -34.21
N LYS A 141 -8.02 17.64 -33.21
CA LYS A 141 -8.21 19.10 -33.29
C LYS A 141 -7.29 19.73 -34.33
N HIS A 142 -6.02 19.32 -34.37
CA HIS A 142 -5.06 19.78 -35.37
C HIS A 142 -5.47 19.39 -36.78
N GLU A 143 -5.90 18.14 -36.98
CA GLU A 143 -6.38 17.63 -38.27
C GLU A 143 -7.63 18.38 -38.76
N LEU A 144 -8.59 18.66 -37.85
CA LEU A 144 -9.77 19.47 -38.15
C LEU A 144 -9.39 20.89 -38.59
N LYS A 145 -8.46 21.54 -37.87
CA LYS A 145 -7.98 22.90 -38.18
C LYS A 145 -7.33 23.00 -39.57
N ASN A 146 -6.71 21.92 -40.04
CA ASN A 146 -6.03 21.88 -41.34
C ASN A 146 -6.92 21.40 -42.50
N ALA A 147 -8.13 20.90 -42.23
CA ALA A 147 -9.07 20.48 -43.24
C ALA A 147 -9.63 21.69 -44.03
N LYS A 148 -9.67 21.59 -45.36
CA LYS A 148 -10.10 22.69 -46.26
C LYS A 148 -11.39 22.40 -47.03
N ALA A 149 -11.62 21.13 -47.38
CA ALA A 149 -12.81 20.72 -48.13
C ALA A 149 -14.00 20.51 -47.17
N PRO A 150 -15.21 21.02 -47.48
CA PRO A 150 -16.37 20.95 -46.57
C PRO A 150 -16.69 19.53 -46.07
N GLU A 151 -16.71 18.55 -46.97
CA GLU A 151 -16.96 17.13 -46.63
C GLU A 151 -15.89 16.56 -45.68
N VAL A 152 -14.63 16.98 -45.86
CA VAL A 152 -13.52 16.55 -45.00
C VAL A 152 -13.59 17.24 -43.64
N VAL A 153 -14.01 18.50 -43.59
CA VAL A 153 -14.22 19.24 -42.33
C VAL A 153 -15.30 18.56 -41.51
N GLU A 154 -16.43 18.20 -42.10
CA GLU A 154 -17.53 17.52 -41.40
C GLU A 154 -17.07 16.16 -40.83
N MET A 155 -16.39 15.34 -41.64
CA MET A 155 -15.83 14.07 -41.20
C MET A 155 -14.81 14.23 -40.05
N LYS A 156 -13.89 15.20 -40.16
CA LYS A 156 -12.88 15.46 -39.12
C LYS A 156 -13.50 16.05 -37.85
N ASN A 157 -14.59 16.81 -37.96
CA ASN A 157 -15.33 17.32 -36.82
C ASN A 157 -15.93 16.17 -36.01
N LEU A 158 -16.53 15.17 -36.68
CA LEU A 158 -17.06 13.98 -36.00
C LEU A 158 -15.96 13.21 -35.25
N VAL A 159 -14.77 13.08 -35.84
CA VAL A 159 -13.61 12.43 -35.18
C VAL A 159 -13.17 13.21 -33.94
N TYR A 160 -13.08 14.54 -34.04
CA TYR A 160 -12.73 15.41 -32.92
C TYR A 160 -13.76 15.32 -31.78
N GLU A 161 -15.07 15.41 -32.09
CA GLU A 161 -16.13 15.29 -31.10
C GLU A 161 -16.08 13.94 -30.37
N ASN A 162 -15.79 12.85 -31.08
CA ASN A 162 -15.65 11.54 -30.46
C ASN A 162 -14.41 11.46 -29.54
N ALA A 163 -13.26 11.98 -30.00
CA ALA A 163 -12.05 12.04 -29.18
C ALA A 163 -12.23 12.91 -27.92
N GLN A 164 -12.92 14.04 -28.05
CA GLN A 164 -13.28 14.92 -26.94
C GLN A 164 -14.15 14.19 -25.90
N LYS A 165 -15.19 13.48 -26.33
CA LYS A 165 -16.04 12.67 -25.43
C LYS A 165 -15.24 11.62 -24.65
N HIS A 166 -14.30 10.93 -25.31
CA HIS A 166 -13.44 9.95 -24.64
C HIS A 166 -12.49 10.61 -23.63
N PHE A 167 -11.91 11.76 -23.98
CA PHE A 167 -11.08 12.55 -23.06
C PHE A 167 -11.88 13.01 -21.84
N GLU A 168 -13.06 13.61 -22.04
CA GLU A 168 -13.93 14.09 -20.95
C GLU A 168 -14.39 12.94 -20.05
N SER A 169 -14.79 11.80 -20.62
CA SER A 169 -15.16 10.62 -19.85
C SER A 169 -14.02 10.11 -18.97
N GLN A 170 -12.80 10.05 -19.54
CA GLN A 170 -11.62 9.62 -18.78
C GLN A 170 -11.20 10.66 -17.72
N LEU A 171 -11.36 11.95 -18.01
CA LEU A 171 -11.09 13.03 -17.06
C LEU A 171 -12.01 12.91 -15.85
N GLN A 172 -13.31 12.69 -16.08
CA GLN A 172 -14.27 12.46 -15.00
C GLN A 172 -13.92 11.24 -14.14
N LYS A 173 -13.44 10.15 -14.75
CA LYS A 173 -12.95 8.98 -14.00
C LYS A 173 -11.78 9.34 -13.08
N VAL A 174 -10.80 10.10 -13.56
CA VAL A 174 -9.66 10.51 -12.74
C VAL A 174 -10.10 11.45 -11.61
N LEU A 175 -11.00 12.40 -11.89
CA LEU A 175 -11.55 13.30 -10.87
C LEU A 175 -12.29 12.52 -9.78
N GLN A 176 -13.11 11.54 -10.14
CA GLN A 176 -13.79 10.67 -9.17
C GLN A 176 -12.84 9.89 -8.27
N LEU A 177 -11.70 9.45 -8.80
CA LEU A 177 -10.66 8.78 -8.01
C LEU A 177 -9.96 9.78 -7.07
N LEU A 178 -9.66 10.99 -7.54
CA LEU A 178 -9.09 12.05 -6.70
C LEU A 178 -10.05 12.47 -5.59
N ASP A 179 -11.36 12.46 -5.84
CA ASP A 179 -12.40 12.76 -4.84
C ASP A 179 -12.45 11.72 -3.70
N GLN A 180 -11.91 10.51 -3.89
CA GLN A 180 -11.76 9.51 -2.82
C GLN A 180 -10.62 9.84 -1.84
N PHE A 181 -9.71 10.74 -2.22
CA PHE A 181 -8.49 11.00 -1.47
C PHE A 181 -8.71 11.40 0.01
N PRO A 182 -9.69 12.27 0.35
CA PRO A 182 -10.02 12.55 1.75
C PRO A 182 -10.44 11.29 2.53
N THR A 183 -11.22 10.41 1.91
CA THR A 183 -11.69 9.15 2.51
C THR A 183 -10.54 8.19 2.77
N TRP A 184 -9.60 8.06 1.83
CA TRP A 184 -8.38 7.28 2.03
C TRP A 184 -7.57 7.79 3.21
N LYS A 185 -7.36 9.11 3.32
CA LYS A 185 -6.63 9.71 4.46
C LYS A 185 -7.27 9.39 5.80
N GLU A 186 -8.60 9.48 5.89
CA GLU A 186 -9.32 9.15 7.12
C GLU A 186 -9.19 7.67 7.48
N ALA A 187 -9.28 6.77 6.50
CA ALA A 187 -9.09 5.34 6.69
C ALA A 187 -7.65 5.02 7.14
N HIS A 188 -6.65 5.66 6.55
CA HIS A 188 -5.24 5.48 6.93
C HIS A 188 -4.95 5.95 8.35
N LEU A 189 -5.57 7.04 8.79
CA LEU A 189 -5.45 7.49 10.19
C LEU A 189 -5.99 6.41 11.15
N LYS A 190 -7.16 5.83 10.83
CA LYS A 190 -7.75 4.74 11.64
C LYS A 190 -6.85 3.51 11.68
N ASP A 191 -6.23 3.16 10.56
CA ASP A 191 -5.26 2.07 10.47
C ASP A 191 -4.06 2.29 11.40
N VAL A 192 -3.44 3.48 11.38
CA VAL A 192 -2.29 3.82 12.23
C VAL A 192 -2.66 3.78 13.71
N LEU A 193 -3.82 4.32 14.09
CA LEU A 193 -4.31 4.26 15.46
C LEU A 193 -4.59 2.81 15.90
N SER A 194 -5.20 2.00 15.03
CA SER A 194 -5.45 0.59 15.27
C SER A 194 -4.15 -0.19 15.46
N PHE A 195 -3.14 0.08 14.63
CA PHE A 195 -1.81 -0.51 14.76
C PHE A 195 -1.21 -0.22 16.12
N HIS A 196 -1.29 1.02 16.61
CA HIS A 196 -0.78 1.37 17.93
C HIS A 196 -1.48 0.58 19.04
N THR A 197 -2.80 0.40 18.96
CA THR A 197 -3.55 -0.44 19.91
C THR A 197 -3.07 -1.90 19.88
N VAL A 198 -2.87 -2.47 18.69
CA VAL A 198 -2.34 -3.84 18.53
C VAL A 198 -0.93 -3.97 19.09
N TYR A 199 -0.06 -2.99 18.81
CA TYR A 199 1.31 -2.97 19.28
C TYR A 199 1.39 -2.92 20.81
N LYS A 200 0.60 -2.04 21.43
CA LYS A 200 0.48 -1.95 22.89
C LYS A 200 -0.01 -3.26 23.49
N LEU A 201 -1.09 -3.83 22.96
CA LEU A 201 -1.67 -5.08 23.46
C LEU A 201 -0.66 -6.23 23.40
N TYR A 202 0.11 -6.34 22.33
CA TYR A 202 1.17 -7.35 22.22
C TYR A 202 2.18 -7.24 23.35
N HIS A 203 2.71 -6.04 23.62
CA HIS A 203 3.70 -5.85 24.69
C HIS A 203 3.12 -6.12 26.08
N GLU A 204 1.86 -5.75 26.33
CA GLU A 204 1.16 -6.10 27.57
C GLU A 204 1.02 -7.62 27.75
N GLN A 205 0.62 -8.33 26.69
CA GLN A 205 0.48 -9.79 26.71
C GLN A 205 1.83 -10.50 26.89
N MET A 206 2.88 -10.03 26.22
CA MET A 206 4.23 -10.56 26.35
C MET A 206 4.77 -10.35 27.77
N SER A 207 4.59 -9.15 28.34
CA SER A 207 4.98 -8.83 29.71
C SER A 207 4.27 -9.73 30.72
N HIS A 208 2.95 -9.91 30.56
CA HIS A 208 2.17 -10.81 31.41
C HIS A 208 2.66 -12.26 31.30
N ALA A 209 2.93 -12.75 30.09
CA ALA A 209 3.43 -14.11 29.87
C ALA A 209 4.81 -14.36 30.51
N LEU A 210 5.67 -13.33 30.57
CA LEU A 210 6.99 -13.39 31.18
C LEU A 210 6.97 -13.31 32.72
N THR A 211 5.93 -12.70 33.30
CA THR A 211 5.86 -12.39 34.74
C THR A 211 4.84 -13.24 35.51
N SER A 212 3.99 -13.99 34.81
CA SER A 212 3.05 -14.94 35.42
C SER A 212 3.82 -16.05 36.14
N LYS A 213 3.72 -16.04 37.48
CA LYS A 213 4.30 -17.08 38.37
C LYS A 213 3.51 -18.38 38.32
#